data_AF-A0A8H6WJY6-F1
#
_entry.id   AF-A0A8H6WJY6-F1
#
_cell.length_a   1.000
_cell.length_b   1.000
_cell.length_c   1.000
_cell.angle_alpha   90.00
_cell.angle_beta   90.00
_cell.angle_gamma   90.00
#
_symmetry.space_group_name_H-M   'P 1'
#
loop_
_entity.id
_entity.type
_entity.pdbx_description
1 polymer ?
#
loop_
_entity_poly.entity_id
_entity_poly.type
_entity_poly.pdbx_seq_one_letter_code
_entity_poly.pdbx_strand_id
1 'polypeptide(L)'
;MVDAPTRPSHPRKPSLDANASELQKKLEQRPPKEALVERNILKDDHGVSPALVVAREQLQRSQLQDTLSNALAHRPTKEELESKGIMQKPEDEEGSA
;
A
#
# COMPACT_ATOMS: atom_id res chain seq x y z
N MET A 1 55.13 3.85 -15.29
CA MET A 1 54.44 3.76 -13.97
C MET A 1 53.76 5.09 -13.73
N VAL A 2 52.44 5.16 -13.91
CA VAL A 2 51.67 6.38 -13.63
C VAL A 2 51.20 6.31 -12.18
N ASP A 3 51.75 7.19 -11.35
CA ASP A 3 51.37 7.32 -9.95
C ASP A 3 49.95 7.91 -9.88
N ALA A 4 49.03 7.23 -9.22
CA ALA A 4 47.65 7.69 -9.09
C ALA A 4 47.58 8.80 -8.03
N PRO A 5 46.88 9.93 -8.27
CA PRO A 5 46.77 10.98 -7.28
C PRO A 5 46.01 10.46 -6.04
N THR A 6 46.73 10.35 -4.93
CA THR A 6 46.16 10.00 -3.62
C THR A 6 45.09 11.04 -3.26
N ARG A 7 43.84 10.58 -3.10
CA ARG A 7 42.71 11.43 -2.70
C ARG A 7 43.00 12.05 -1.33
N PRO A 8 42.96 13.38 -1.16
CA PRO A 8 43.28 14.01 0.12
C PRO A 8 42.26 13.57 1.18
N SER A 9 42.75 12.79 2.17
CA SER A 9 41.99 12.36 3.34
C SER A 9 41.82 13.55 4.28
N HIS A 10 40.70 14.26 4.15
CA HIS A 10 40.32 15.31 5.09
C HIS A 10 39.80 14.65 6.38
N PRO A 11 40.28 15.06 7.57
CA PRO A 11 39.79 14.49 8.83
C PRO A 11 38.30 14.79 8.96
N ARG A 12 37.49 13.73 9.03
CA ARG A 12 36.06 13.86 9.31
C ARG A 12 35.91 14.43 10.72
N LYS A 13 34.96 15.36 10.89
CA LYS A 13 34.59 15.84 12.23
C LYS A 13 34.06 14.64 13.04
N PRO A 14 34.42 14.49 14.32
CA PRO A 14 34.01 13.32 15.13
C PRO A 14 32.49 13.14 15.25
N SER A 15 31.73 14.24 15.17
CA SER A 15 30.26 14.22 15.07
C SER A 15 29.75 13.49 13.82
N LEU A 16 30.50 13.52 12.71
CA LEU A 16 30.14 12.81 11.49
C LEU A 16 30.36 11.31 11.63
N ASP A 17 31.35 10.87 12.40
CA ASP A 17 31.61 9.44 12.62
C ASP A 17 30.53 8.80 13.51
N ALA A 18 30.06 9.53 14.53
CA ALA A 18 28.89 9.12 15.32
C ALA A 18 27.62 9.00 14.46
N ASN A 19 27.35 10.02 13.62
CA ASN A 19 26.22 10.02 12.71
C ASN A 19 26.32 8.91 11.65
N ALA A 20 27.52 8.63 11.15
CA ALA A 20 27.77 7.55 10.18
C ALA A 20 27.49 6.18 10.79
N SER A 21 27.89 5.98 12.04
CA SER A 21 27.66 4.72 12.78
C SER A 21 26.17 4.48 13.02
N GLU A 22 25.44 5.51 13.42
CA GLU A 22 23.96 5.46 13.59
C GLU A 22 23.23 5.23 12.27
N LEU A 23 23.66 5.88 11.18
CA LEU A 23 23.08 5.68 9.86
C LEU A 23 23.28 4.23 9.38
N GLN A 24 24.48 3.70 9.54
CA GLN A 24 24.81 2.34 9.13
C GLN A 24 23.89 1.32 9.83
N LYS A 25 23.72 1.44 11.15
CA LYS A 25 22.80 0.60 11.92
C LYS A 25 21.36 0.66 11.41
N LYS A 26 20.87 1.83 11.01
CA LYS A 26 19.52 2.01 10.45
C LYS A 26 19.38 1.41 9.05
N LEU A 27 20.43 1.47 8.24
CA LEU A 27 20.44 0.89 6.90
C LEU A 27 20.46 -0.65 6.95
N GLU A 28 21.17 -1.24 7.92
CA GLU A 28 21.18 -2.69 8.15
C GLU A 28 19.79 -3.22 8.55
N GLN A 29 19.00 -2.42 9.26
CA GLN A 29 17.64 -2.77 9.70
C GLN A 29 16.54 -2.32 8.72
N ARG A 30 16.92 -1.80 7.54
CA ARG A 30 15.97 -1.25 6.58
C ARG A 30 15.06 -2.35 6.01
N PRO A 31 13.73 -2.25 6.16
CA PRO A 31 12.80 -3.21 5.55
C PRO A 31 12.86 -3.19 4.02
N PRO A 32 12.54 -4.32 3.35
CA PRO A 32 12.41 -4.36 1.90
C PRO A 32 11.23 -3.51 1.44
N LYS A 33 11.24 -3.11 0.17
CA LYS A 33 10.20 -2.23 -0.41
C LYS A 33 8.82 -2.89 -0.31
N GLU A 34 8.76 -4.18 -0.58
CA GLU A 34 7.57 -5.02 -0.63
C GLU A 34 6.87 -5.02 0.75
N ALA A 35 7.63 -5.15 1.84
CA ALA A 35 7.09 -5.08 3.19
C ALA A 35 6.48 -3.71 3.53
N LEU A 36 6.97 -2.63 2.92
CA LEU A 36 6.37 -1.30 3.09
C LEU A 36 5.07 -1.17 2.30
N VAL A 37 4.96 -1.82 1.14
CA VAL A 37 3.73 -1.88 0.32
C VAL A 37 2.65 -2.71 1.02
N GLU A 38 3.01 -3.88 1.52
CA GLU A 38 2.10 -4.75 2.28
C GLU A 38 1.52 -4.05 3.51
N ARG A 39 2.35 -3.26 4.20
CA ARG A 39 1.94 -2.44 5.35
C ARG A 39 1.19 -1.16 4.96
N ASN A 40 0.91 -0.94 3.67
CA ASN A 40 0.27 0.27 3.14
C ASN A 40 1.02 1.58 3.48
N ILE A 41 2.33 1.50 3.74
CA ILE A 41 3.19 2.68 3.98
C ILE A 41 3.62 3.27 2.64
N LEU A 42 4.07 2.42 1.72
CA LEU A 42 4.37 2.80 0.34
C LEU A 42 3.21 2.36 -0.55
N LYS A 43 2.86 3.18 -1.54
CA LYS A 43 1.86 2.79 -2.54
C LYS A 43 2.51 1.89 -3.58
N ASP A 44 1.77 0.91 -4.07
CA ASP A 44 2.29 0.10 -5.18
C ASP A 44 2.24 0.92 -6.46
N ASP A 45 3.39 1.52 -6.79
CA ASP A 45 3.49 2.44 -7.90
C ASP A 45 3.58 1.72 -9.25
N HIS A 46 3.77 0.39 -9.31
CA HIS A 46 3.85 -0.39 -10.57
C HIS A 46 4.63 0.30 -11.73
N GLY A 47 5.69 1.07 -11.41
CA GLY A 47 6.49 1.81 -12.40
C GLY A 47 6.05 3.24 -12.70
N VAL A 48 5.02 3.75 -12.02
CA VAL A 48 4.57 5.16 -12.07
C VAL A 48 5.55 6.06 -11.31
N SER A 49 5.78 7.26 -11.85
CA SER A 49 6.63 8.27 -11.22
C SER A 49 6.08 8.69 -9.85
N PRO A 50 6.93 8.90 -8.82
CA PRO A 50 6.51 9.35 -7.48
C PRO A 50 5.62 10.61 -7.48
N ALA A 51 5.82 11.51 -8.45
CA ALA A 51 5.03 12.74 -8.57
C ALA A 51 3.57 12.49 -9.00
N LEU A 52 3.29 11.36 -9.67
CA LEU A 52 1.96 11.04 -10.23
C LEU A 52 1.14 10.10 -9.35
N VAL A 53 1.75 9.49 -8.34
CA VAL A 53 1.12 8.50 -7.45
C VAL A 53 -0.14 9.06 -6.81
N VAL A 54 -0.06 10.29 -6.29
CA VAL A 54 -1.16 10.98 -5.62
C VAL A 54 -2.34 11.20 -6.57
N ALA A 55 -2.06 11.67 -7.80
CA ALA A 55 -3.10 11.92 -8.80
C ALA A 55 -3.77 10.61 -9.24
N ARG A 56 -2.99 9.53 -9.41
CA ARG A 56 -3.52 8.19 -9.71
C ARG A 56 -4.44 7.69 -8.60
N GLU A 57 -4.03 7.79 -7.34
CA GLU A 57 -4.85 7.34 -6.21
C GLU A 57 -6.16 8.13 -6.10
N GLN A 58 -6.12 9.44 -6.30
CA GLN A 58 -7.32 10.27 -6.31
C GLN A 58 -8.30 9.84 -7.41
N LEU A 59 -7.80 9.58 -8.61
CA LEU A 59 -8.60 9.08 -9.72
C LEU A 59 -9.20 7.71 -9.41
N GLN A 60 -8.39 6.77 -8.93
CA GLN A 60 -8.84 5.42 -8.57
C GLN A 60 -9.92 5.45 -7.48
N ARG A 61 -9.76 6.33 -6.49
CA ARG A 61 -10.76 6.53 -5.43
C ARG A 61 -12.06 7.09 -5.99
N SER A 62 -12.01 8.08 -6.88
CA SER A 62 -13.21 8.65 -7.52
C SER A 62 -13.95 7.58 -8.32
N GLN A 63 -13.23 6.83 -9.14
CA GLN A 63 -13.83 5.73 -9.92
C GLN A 63 -14.49 4.70 -9.01
N LEU A 64 -13.82 4.30 -7.92
CA LEU A 64 -14.39 3.35 -6.96
C LEU A 64 -15.63 3.91 -6.24
N GLN A 65 -15.63 5.21 -5.93
CA GLN A 65 -16.79 5.87 -5.35
C GLN A 65 -17.98 5.84 -6.31
N ASP A 66 -17.76 6.14 -7.58
CA ASP A 66 -18.81 6.17 -8.60
C ASP A 66 -19.35 4.75 -8.85
N THR A 67 -18.48 3.74 -8.96
CA THR A 67 -18.91 2.35 -9.13
C THR A 67 -19.69 1.85 -7.92
N LEU A 68 -19.24 2.15 -6.70
CA LEU A 68 -19.94 1.78 -5.48
C LEU A 68 -21.30 2.48 -5.39
N SER A 69 -21.37 3.76 -5.73
CA SER A 69 -22.63 4.52 -5.73
C SER A 69 -23.65 3.90 -6.68
N ASN A 70 -23.22 3.54 -7.90
CA ASN A 70 -24.08 2.87 -8.88
C ASN A 70 -24.55 1.49 -8.40
N ALA A 71 -23.66 0.69 -7.78
CA ALA A 71 -24.01 -0.62 -7.23
C ALA A 71 -25.00 -0.53 -6.07
N LEU A 72 -24.85 0.49 -5.22
CA LEU A 72 -25.78 0.75 -4.11
C LEU A 72 -27.14 1.26 -4.60
N ALA A 73 -27.18 2.07 -5.67
CA ALA A 73 -28.43 2.54 -6.26
C ALA A 73 -29.29 1.39 -6.81
N HIS A 74 -28.66 0.34 -7.35
CA HIS A 74 -29.33 -0.85 -7.87
C HIS A 74 -29.31 -2.02 -6.88
N ARG A 75 -29.17 -1.74 -5.58
CA ARG A 75 -29.09 -2.76 -4.55
C ARG A 75 -30.41 -3.56 -4.52
N PRO A 76 -30.39 -4.89 -4.76
CA PRO A 76 -31.59 -5.71 -4.73
C PRO A 76 -32.26 -5.71 -3.37
N THR A 77 -33.59 -5.79 -3.37
CA THR A 77 -34.35 -5.90 -2.13
C THR A 77 -34.25 -7.31 -1.55
N LYS A 78 -34.59 -7.46 -0.27
CA LYS A 78 -34.62 -8.74 0.41
C LYS A 78 -35.49 -9.77 -0.33
N GLU A 79 -36.68 -9.37 -0.76
CA GLU A 79 -37.62 -10.23 -1.48
C GLU A 79 -37.06 -10.72 -2.82
N GLU A 80 -36.35 -9.86 -3.56
CA GLU A 80 -35.68 -10.24 -4.80
C GLU A 80 -34.56 -11.26 -4.57
N LEU A 81 -33.84 -11.16 -3.44
CA LEU A 81 -32.81 -12.13 -3.06
C LEU A 81 -33.42 -13.48 -2.66
N GLU A 82 -34.57 -13.48 -1.99
CA GLU A 82 -35.33 -14.70 -1.66
C GLU A 82 -35.88 -15.37 -2.93
N SER A 83 -36.46 -14.59 -3.84
CA SER A 83 -36.97 -15.12 -5.13
C SER A 83 -35.86 -15.72 -5.99
N LYS A 84 -34.64 -15.19 -5.90
CA LYS A 84 -33.46 -15.72 -6.60
C LYS A 84 -32.80 -16.89 -5.88
N GLY A 85 -33.32 -17.32 -4.72
CA GLY A 85 -32.76 -18.40 -3.92
C GLY A 85 -31.41 -18.10 -3.27
N ILE A 86 -31.02 -16.81 -3.19
CA ILE A 86 -29.74 -16.37 -2.61
C ILE A 86 -29.88 -16.20 -1.08
N MET A 87 -31.06 -15.83 -0.60
CA MET A 87 -31.35 -15.68 0.83
C MET A 87 -32.50 -16.60 1.23
N GLN A 88 -32.32 -17.38 2.30
CA GLN A 88 -33.38 -18.22 2.86
C GLN A 88 -34.37 -17.37 3.64
N LYS A 89 -35.64 -17.77 3.61
CA LYS A 89 -36.64 -17.14 4.47
C LYS A 89 -36.43 -17.67 5.89
N PRO A 90 -36.58 -16.83 6.92
CA PRO A 90 -36.46 -17.26 8.31
C PRO A 90 -37.51 -18.33 8.73
N GLU A 91 -38.46 -18.66 7.86
CA GLU A 91 -39.49 -19.68 8.07
C GLU A 91 -38.97 -21.12 7.87
N ASP A 92 -37.78 -21.30 7.27
CA ASP A 92 -37.22 -22.62 6.94
C ASP A 92 -36.45 -23.28 8.14
N GLU A 93 -36.38 -22.61 9.30
CA GLU A 93 -35.67 -23.05 10.52
C GLU A 93 -36.60 -23.52 11.67
N GLU A 94 -37.77 -24.09 11.35
CA GLU A 94 -38.66 -24.76 12.32
C GLU A 94 -38.82 -26.28 12.03
N GLY A 95 -37.83 -26.91 11.37
CA GLY A 95 -38.02 -28.26 10.82
C GLY A 95 -36.80 -29.14 10.56
N SER A 96 -35.69 -29.00 11.30
CA SER A 96 -34.65 -30.05 11.35
C SER A 96 -34.34 -30.43 12.80
N ALA A 97 -35.10 -31.43 13.26
CA ALA A 97 -34.74 -32.28 14.40
C ALA A 97 -33.74 -33.36 13.97
#